data_AF-A0A7K5VLV3-F1
#
_entry.id   AF-A0A7K5VLV3-F1
#
_cell.length_a   1.000
_cell.length_b   1.000
_cell.length_c   1.000
_cell.angle_alpha   90.00
_cell.angle_beta   90.00
_cell.angle_gamma   90.00
#
_symmetry.space_group_name_H-M   'P 1'
#
loop_
_entity.id
_entity.type
_entity.pdbx_description
1 polymer ?
#
loop_
_entity_poly.entity_id
_entity_poly.type
_entity_poly.pdbx_seq_one_letter_code
_entity_poly.pdbx_strand_id
1 'polypeptide(L)'
;DTQESPITNVNVDWRKMELSWKSSRNFSKYQCTIMGRDMEKIEEEVNSSLCSFPVELHLPLHKGVFFIIEVPNTNISKQCTFLPAGMNGSAIENFSCVIYNIFLMNCTWQAGRDAPADTQYFLYWQNSR
;
A
#
# COMPACT_ATOMS: atom_id res chain seq x y z
N ASP A 1 4.55 12.90 30.39
CA ASP A 1 3.29 12.34 29.88
C ASP A 1 3.32 12.25 28.36
N THR A 2 3.63 11.07 27.83
CA THR A 2 3.43 10.79 26.40
C THR A 2 1.94 10.68 26.15
N GLN A 3 1.31 11.79 25.75
CA GLN A 3 -0.10 11.81 25.38
C GLN A 3 -0.32 10.79 24.25
N GLU A 4 -1.09 9.75 24.55
CA GLU A 4 -1.38 8.68 23.62
C GLU A 4 -2.13 9.24 22.42
N SER A 5 -1.71 8.89 21.20
CA SER A 5 -2.30 9.42 19.97
C SER A 5 -3.79 9.04 19.92
N PRO A 6 -4.69 9.97 19.57
CA PRO A 6 -6.13 9.69 19.52
C PRO A 6 -6.50 8.71 18.39
N ILE A 7 -5.60 8.50 17.42
CA ILE A 7 -5.75 7.55 16.32
C ILE A 7 -5.07 6.23 16.73
N THR A 8 -5.87 5.17 16.82
CA THR A 8 -5.47 3.83 17.26
C THR A 8 -6.00 2.75 16.32
N ASN A 9 -5.56 1.51 16.50
CA ASN A 9 -6.03 0.33 15.74
C ASN A 9 -6.04 0.54 14.22
N VAL A 10 -4.94 1.09 13.69
CA VAL A 10 -4.80 1.30 12.24
C VAL A 10 -4.64 -0.05 11.56
N ASN A 11 -5.45 -0.30 10.53
CA ASN A 11 -5.46 -1.52 9.75
C ASN A 11 -5.49 -1.21 8.25
N VAL A 12 -4.74 -1.98 7.47
CA VAL A 12 -4.58 -1.82 6.03
C VAL A 12 -5.12 -3.07 5.32
N ASP A 13 -6.16 -2.90 4.52
CA ASP A 13 -6.62 -3.91 3.56
C ASP A 13 -6.04 -3.58 2.18
N TRP A 14 -4.88 -4.16 1.87
CA TRP A 14 -4.16 -3.93 0.63
C TRP A 14 -4.89 -4.47 -0.62
N ARG A 15 -5.85 -5.40 -0.46
CA ARG A 15 -6.62 -5.94 -1.61
C ARG A 15 -7.67 -4.95 -2.09
N LYS A 16 -8.23 -4.18 -1.16
CA LYS A 16 -9.19 -3.11 -1.43
C LYS A 16 -8.55 -1.74 -1.49
N MET A 17 -7.25 -1.65 -1.15
CA MET A 17 -6.55 -0.38 -0.95
C MET A 17 -7.26 0.51 0.08
N GLU A 18 -7.68 -0.09 1.20
CA GLU A 18 -8.41 0.58 2.27
C GLU A 18 -7.56 0.71 3.54
N LEU A 19 -7.60 1.91 4.13
CA LEU A 19 -7.01 2.24 5.42
C LEU A 19 -8.13 2.50 6.43
N SER A 20 -8.13 1.81 7.55
CA SER A 20 -9.15 1.94 8.60
C SER A 20 -8.51 2.17 9.97
N TRP A 21 -9.17 2.91 10.84
CA TRP A 21 -8.66 3.20 12.19
C TRP A 21 -9.80 3.41 13.19
N LYS A 22 -9.44 3.51 14.48
CA LYS A 22 -10.32 4.00 15.54
C LYS A 22 -9.84 5.36 16.02
N SER A 23 -10.77 6.27 16.25
CA SER A 23 -10.48 7.58 16.86
C SER A 23 -11.14 7.67 18.23
N SER A 24 -10.39 8.09 19.25
CA SER A 24 -10.93 8.37 20.59
C SER A 24 -11.61 9.75 20.68
N ARG A 25 -11.44 10.60 19.67
CA ARG A 25 -12.06 11.93 19.57
C ARG A 25 -12.89 12.04 18.29
N ASN A 26 -13.94 12.86 18.35
CA ASN A 26 -14.81 13.12 17.20
C ASN A 26 -14.21 14.23 16.33
N PHE A 27 -13.41 13.86 15.34
CA PHE A 27 -12.94 14.77 14.29
C PHE A 27 -13.92 14.76 13.11
N SER A 28 -14.11 15.92 12.49
CA SER A 28 -15.01 16.08 11.34
C SER A 28 -14.39 15.64 10.01
N LYS A 29 -13.05 15.68 9.92
CA LYS A 29 -12.28 15.39 8.71
C LYS A 29 -10.95 14.74 9.05
N TYR A 30 -10.47 13.93 8.12
CA TYR A 30 -9.14 13.34 8.10
C TYR A 30 -8.56 13.49 6.70
N GLN A 31 -7.25 13.70 6.63
CA GLN A 31 -6.48 13.66 5.41
C GLN A 31 -5.62 12.39 5.45
N CYS A 32 -5.83 11.49 4.50
CA CYS A 32 -5.05 10.27 4.37
C CYS A 32 -4.07 10.42 3.24
N THR A 33 -2.83 10.03 3.47
CA THR A 33 -1.77 10.05 2.47
C THR A 33 -1.18 8.65 2.33
N ILE A 34 -1.16 8.11 1.12
CA ILE A 34 -0.29 6.98 0.77
C ILE A 34 0.95 7.53 0.07
N MET A 35 2.12 7.13 0.54
CA MET A 35 3.41 7.57 0.03
C MET A 35 4.28 6.37 -0.31
N GLY A 36 4.68 6.26 -1.58
CA GLY A 36 5.64 5.26 -2.04
C GLY A 36 7.08 5.63 -1.63
N ARG A 37 8.01 4.67 -1.73
CA ARG A 37 9.45 4.95 -1.50
C ARG A 37 10.04 5.96 -2.47
N ASP A 38 9.49 6.04 -3.67
CA ASP A 38 9.92 6.96 -4.72
C ASP A 38 9.36 8.40 -4.48
N MET A 39 8.80 8.66 -3.28
CA MET A 39 8.16 9.90 -2.84
C MET A 39 6.90 10.33 -3.62
N GLU A 40 6.38 9.46 -4.48
CA GLU A 40 5.03 9.61 -5.03
C GLU A 40 4.02 9.53 -3.90
N LYS A 41 3.18 10.57 -3.76
CA LYS A 41 2.17 10.67 -2.72
C LYS A 41 0.79 10.91 -3.30
N ILE A 42 -0.21 10.36 -2.64
CA ILE A 42 -1.62 10.49 -3.01
C ILE A 42 -2.39 10.78 -1.75
N GLU A 43 -3.25 11.78 -1.83
CA GLU A 43 -3.95 12.35 -0.69
C GLU A 43 -5.45 12.26 -0.92
N GLU A 44 -6.18 11.80 0.09
CA GLU A 44 -7.63 11.69 0.10
C GLU A 44 -8.19 12.33 1.37
N GLU A 45 -9.24 13.15 1.23
CA GLU A 45 -9.94 13.75 2.36
C GLU A 45 -11.23 12.98 2.66
N VAL A 46 -11.40 12.53 3.90
CA VAL A 46 -12.57 11.75 4.34
C VAL A 46 -13.18 12.30 5.62
N ASN A 47 -14.48 12.06 5.79
CA ASN A 47 -15.24 12.44 7.00
C ASN A 47 -15.46 11.26 7.97
N SER A 48 -14.88 10.10 7.68
CA SER A 48 -15.05 8.87 8.45
C SER A 48 -13.71 8.20 8.72
N SER A 49 -13.68 7.19 9.60
CA SER A 49 -12.46 6.47 9.98
C SER A 49 -12.05 5.37 8.97
N LEU A 50 -12.35 5.61 7.70
CA LEU A 50 -12.08 4.75 6.57
C LEU A 50 -11.64 5.61 5.39
N CYS A 51 -10.49 5.27 4.81
CA CYS A 51 -9.96 5.83 3.59
C CYS A 51 -9.85 4.75 2.53
N SER A 52 -10.34 5.03 1.33
CA SER A 52 -10.21 4.15 0.17
C SER A 52 -9.40 4.88 -0.89
N PHE A 53 -8.28 4.29 -1.31
CA PHE A 53 -7.44 4.87 -2.35
C PHE A 53 -7.81 4.26 -3.71
N PRO A 54 -7.70 5.01 -4.83
CA PRO A 54 -8.00 4.48 -6.16
C PRO A 54 -7.09 3.28 -6.50
N VAL A 55 -7.67 2.19 -6.99
CA VAL A 55 -6.93 0.96 -7.36
C VAL A 55 -6.14 1.13 -8.66
N GLU A 56 -6.52 2.10 -9.50
CA GLU A 56 -5.87 2.44 -10.79
C GLU A 56 -4.44 2.98 -10.65
N LEU A 57 -3.96 3.17 -9.42
CA LEU A 57 -2.68 3.79 -9.14
C LEU A 57 -1.58 2.73 -9.14
N HIS A 58 -0.60 2.92 -10.03
CA HIS A 58 0.61 2.10 -10.17
C HIS A 58 1.58 2.30 -8.99
N LEU A 59 1.11 2.18 -7.74
CA LEU A 59 1.95 2.26 -6.55
C LEU A 59 2.55 0.87 -6.24
N PRO A 60 3.87 0.68 -6.37
CA PRO A 60 4.49 -0.63 -6.15
C PRO A 60 4.54 -0.97 -4.65
N LEU A 61 3.48 -1.58 -4.13
CA LEU A 61 3.38 -2.01 -2.72
C LEU A 61 4.54 -2.93 -2.27
N HIS A 62 5.09 -3.72 -3.20
CA HIS A 62 6.21 -4.62 -2.93
C HIS A 62 7.54 -3.89 -2.62
N LYS A 63 7.64 -2.57 -2.88
CA LYS A 63 8.76 -1.75 -2.39
C LYS A 63 8.53 -1.26 -0.96
N GLY A 64 7.34 -1.47 -0.40
CA GLY A 64 6.88 -0.88 0.85
C GLY A 64 6.34 0.54 0.66
N VAL A 65 5.32 0.88 1.44
CA VAL A 65 4.62 2.17 1.38
C VAL A 65 4.34 2.68 2.79
N PHE A 66 4.19 3.99 2.90
CA PHE A 66 3.80 4.66 4.13
C PHE A 66 2.37 5.16 4.00
N PHE A 67 1.56 4.87 5.01
CA PHE A 67 0.25 5.46 5.22
C PHE A 67 0.36 6.52 6.30
N ILE A 68 -0.17 7.69 6.05
CA ILE A 68 -0.20 8.81 6.99
C ILE A 68 -1.66 9.23 7.13
N ILE A 69 -2.11 9.38 8.36
CA ILE A 69 -3.43 9.92 8.69
C ILE A 69 -3.18 11.20 9.45
N GLU A 70 -3.72 12.32 8.96
CA GLU A 70 -3.60 13.64 9.56
C GLU A 70 -4.99 14.20 9.85
N VAL A 71 -5.11 14.95 10.94
CA VAL A 71 -6.33 15.70 11.24
C VAL A 71 -6.08 17.17 10.88
N PRO A 72 -6.79 17.73 9.87
CA PRO A 72 -6.55 19.09 9.41
C PRO A 72 -6.65 20.13 10.54
N ASN A 73 -5.82 21.17 10.47
CA ASN A 73 -5.73 22.25 11.47
C ASN A 73 -5.34 21.80 12.89
N THR A 74 -4.71 20.63 13.03
CA THR A 74 -4.19 20.14 14.31
C THR A 74 -2.80 19.52 14.13
N ASN A 75 -2.10 19.25 15.23
CA ASN A 75 -0.81 18.56 15.22
C ASN A 75 -0.97 17.03 15.36
N ILE A 76 -2.16 16.50 15.07
CA ILE A 76 -2.48 15.09 15.25
C ILE A 76 -2.22 14.36 13.94
N SER A 77 -1.22 13.49 13.96
CA SER A 77 -0.95 12.58 12.86
C SER A 77 -0.62 11.17 13.36
N LYS A 78 -0.81 10.19 12.48
CA LYS A 78 -0.45 8.81 12.71
C LYS A 78 0.14 8.24 11.43
N GLN A 79 1.37 7.78 11.51
CA GLN A 79 2.04 7.08 10.42
C GLN A 79 2.03 5.58 10.67
N CYS A 80 1.80 4.81 9.62
CA CYS A 80 1.86 3.35 9.60
C CYS A 80 2.62 2.89 8.36
N THR A 81 3.53 1.95 8.52
CA THR A 81 4.35 1.44 7.42
C THR A 81 3.82 0.08 6.99
N PHE A 82 3.53 -0.07 5.70
CA PHE A 82 3.30 -1.38 5.10
C PHE A 82 4.62 -1.87 4.51
N LEU A 83 5.17 -2.92 5.13
CA LEU A 83 6.35 -3.63 4.62
C LEU A 83 5.91 -5.00 4.13
N PRO A 84 6.32 -5.41 2.91
CA PRO A 84 6.11 -6.77 2.46
C PRO A 84 6.86 -7.73 3.40
N ALA A 85 6.19 -8.82 3.77
CA ALA A 85 6.83 -9.89 4.54
C ALA A 85 7.71 -10.73 3.61
N GLY A 86 8.77 -11.32 4.17
CA GLY A 86 9.65 -12.24 3.44
C GLY A 86 11.13 -11.94 3.68
N MET A 87 11.98 -12.76 3.05
CA MET A 87 13.42 -12.56 3.04
C MET A 87 13.79 -11.52 1.98
N ASN A 88 14.69 -10.60 2.30
CA ASN A 88 15.21 -9.66 1.32
C ASN A 88 15.86 -10.44 0.17
N GLY A 89 15.57 -10.04 -1.08
CA GLY A 89 16.13 -10.70 -2.27
C GLY A 89 15.43 -11.98 -2.71
N SER A 90 14.38 -12.45 -2.00
CA SER A 90 13.63 -13.65 -2.41
C SER A 90 12.49 -13.36 -3.40
N ALA A 91 12.08 -12.10 -3.55
CA ALA A 91 11.08 -11.68 -4.51
C ALA A 91 11.61 -11.73 -5.95
N ILE A 92 10.72 -11.86 -6.94
CA ILE A 92 11.08 -11.90 -8.36
C ILE A 92 11.80 -10.62 -8.79
N GLU A 93 12.70 -10.74 -9.77
CA GLU A 93 13.39 -9.61 -10.40
C GLU A 93 13.03 -9.53 -11.90
N ASN A 94 13.22 -8.35 -12.50
CA ASN A 94 13.02 -8.13 -13.94
C ASN A 94 11.65 -8.60 -14.47
N PHE A 95 10.58 -8.32 -13.71
CA PHE A 95 9.21 -8.59 -14.15
C PHE A 95 8.83 -7.69 -15.33
N SER A 96 8.36 -8.31 -16.42
CA SER A 96 7.90 -7.61 -17.60
C SER A 96 6.75 -8.37 -18.24
N CYS A 97 5.78 -7.64 -18.79
CA CYS A 97 4.68 -8.20 -19.56
C CYS A 97 4.63 -7.55 -20.94
N VAL A 98 4.41 -8.35 -21.99
CA VAL A 98 4.29 -7.90 -23.37
C VAL A 98 3.00 -8.45 -23.97
N ILE A 99 2.19 -7.55 -24.52
CA ILE A 99 1.01 -7.90 -25.31
C ILE A 99 1.44 -8.11 -26.76
N TYR A 100 1.03 -9.22 -27.34
CA TYR A 100 1.33 -9.57 -28.74
C TYR A 100 0.12 -10.23 -29.39
N ASN A 101 0.08 -10.24 -30.72
CA ASN A 101 -1.06 -10.76 -31.49
C ASN A 101 -2.42 -10.23 -31.01
N ILE A 102 -2.46 -8.97 -30.58
CA ILE A 102 -3.63 -8.19 -30.15
C ILE A 102 -4.28 -8.66 -28.82
N PHE A 103 -4.30 -9.97 -28.53
CA PHE A 103 -5.05 -10.53 -27.40
C PHE A 103 -4.24 -11.44 -26.47
N LEU A 104 -2.96 -11.70 -26.76
CA LEU A 104 -2.10 -12.53 -25.93
C LEU A 104 -1.18 -11.66 -25.09
N MET A 105 -0.93 -12.05 -23.85
CA MET A 105 0.00 -11.38 -22.95
C MET A 105 0.95 -12.42 -22.36
N ASN A 106 2.26 -12.21 -22.55
CA ASN A 106 3.29 -13.00 -21.88
C ASN A 106 3.92 -12.15 -20.79
N CYS A 107 4.00 -12.70 -19.58
CA CYS A 107 4.76 -12.12 -18.49
C CYS A 107 5.96 -13.01 -18.16
N THR A 108 7.13 -12.40 -18.01
CA THR A 108 8.37 -13.08 -17.67
C THR A 108 8.99 -12.41 -16.45
N TRP A 109 9.71 -13.20 -15.65
CA TRP A 109 10.45 -12.72 -14.50
C TRP A 109 11.65 -13.63 -14.24
N GLN A 110 12.59 -13.13 -13.44
CA GLN A 110 13.70 -13.90 -12.89
C GLN A 110 13.40 -14.25 -11.43
N ALA A 111 13.88 -15.41 -10.99
CA ALA A 111 13.83 -15.75 -9.57
C ALA A 111 14.67 -14.75 -8.77
N GLY A 112 14.27 -14.51 -7.53
CA GLY A 112 15.01 -13.66 -6.61
C GLY A 112 16.41 -14.23 -6.35
N ARG A 113 17.41 -13.36 -6.25
CA ARG A 113 18.81 -13.75 -6.04
C ARG A 113 19.03 -14.59 -4.79
N ASP A 114 18.24 -14.32 -3.75
CA ASP A 114 18.32 -14.98 -2.45
C ASP A 114 17.13 -15.93 -2.22
N ALA A 115 16.40 -16.28 -3.28
CA ALA A 115 15.27 -17.21 -3.18
C ALA A 115 15.77 -18.65 -2.95
N PRO A 116 15.22 -19.38 -1.97
CA PRO A 116 15.46 -20.81 -1.81
C PRO A 116 15.14 -21.61 -3.09
N ALA A 117 15.86 -22.72 -3.31
CA ALA A 117 15.72 -23.53 -4.53
C ALA A 117 14.32 -24.15 -4.72
N ASP A 118 13.57 -24.33 -3.64
CA ASP A 118 12.20 -24.84 -3.61
C ASP A 118 11.13 -23.73 -3.73
N THR A 119 11.53 -22.47 -3.94
CA THR A 119 10.60 -21.34 -4.10
C THR A 119 9.71 -21.51 -5.33
N GLN A 120 8.40 -21.31 -5.14
CA GLN A 120 7.43 -21.25 -6.23
C GLN A 120 6.77 -19.87 -6.31
N TYR A 121 6.69 -19.31 -7.51
CA TYR A 121 6.09 -18.01 -7.77
C TYR A 121 4.71 -18.16 -8.42
N PHE A 122 3.78 -17.30 -8.00
CA PHE A 122 2.42 -17.27 -8.52
C PHE A 122 2.10 -15.88 -9.03
N LEU A 123 1.55 -15.79 -10.25
CA LEU A 123 1.13 -14.55 -10.85
C LEU A 123 -0.38 -14.36 -10.66
N TYR A 124 -0.76 -13.22 -10.10
CA TYR A 124 -2.15 -12.78 -9.97
C TYR A 124 -2.34 -11.49 -10.75
N TRP A 125 -3.51 -11.34 -11.37
CA TRP A 125 -3.91 -10.14 -12.09
C TRP A 125 -5.29 -9.72 -11.61
N GLN A 126 -5.48 -8.44 -11.39
CA GLN A 126 -6.75 -7.83 -11.03
C GLN A 126 -6.96 -6.61 -11.92
N ASN A 127 -8.16 -6.52 -12.52
CA ASN A 127 -8.52 -5.36 -13.33
C ASN A 127 -8.89 -4.18 -12.42
N SER A 128 -8.38 -2.99 -12.71
CA SER A 128 -8.57 -1.77 -11.92
C SER A 128 -9.88 -1.03 -12.25
N ARG A 129 -10.96 -1.76 -12.55
CA ARG A 129 -12.22 -1.19 -13.07
C ARG A 129 -12.81 -0.07 -12.22
#